data_AF-A0A328SMZ3-F1
#
_entry.id   AF-A0A328SMZ3-F1
#
_cell.length_a   1.000
_cell.length_b   1.000
_cell.length_c   1.000
_cell.angle_alpha   90.00
_cell.angle_beta   90.00
_cell.angle_gamma   90.00
#
_symmetry.space_group_name_H-M   'P 1'
#
loop_
_entity.id
_entity.type
_entity.pdbx_description
1 polymer ?
#
loop_
_entity_poly.entity_id
_entity_poly.type
_entity_poly.pdbx_seq_one_letter_code
_entity_poly.pdbx_strand_id
1 'polypeptide(L)'
;MKTIQVSDEVHRILTNMGSKKQSYNDIIYSLIEKNRVMEEFSEEEAQYYNECIEKLENDDYSDTYKIKLEDLDEKLEELESKGII
;
A
#
# COMPACT_ATOMS: atom_id res chain seq x y z
N MET A 1 -33.06 -4.75 12.91
CA MET A 1 -31.64 -4.83 13.33
C MET A 1 -31.02 -5.99 12.58
N LYS A 2 -29.90 -5.80 11.88
CA LYS A 2 -29.15 -6.90 11.27
C LYS A 2 -28.07 -7.34 12.26
N THR A 3 -27.91 -8.64 12.42
CA THR A 3 -26.91 -9.22 13.34
C THR A 3 -25.82 -9.85 12.51
N ILE A 4 -24.56 -9.62 12.89
CA ILE A 4 -23.39 -10.25 12.27
C ILE A 4 -22.83 -11.24 13.29
N GLN A 5 -22.59 -12.47 12.85
CA GLN A 5 -21.87 -13.45 13.65
C GLN A 5 -20.37 -13.30 13.38
N VAL A 6 -19.57 -13.33 14.43
CA VAL A 6 -18.11 -13.25 14.38
C VAL A 6 -17.51 -14.37 15.22
N SER A 7 -16.27 -14.75 14.93
CA SER A 7 -15.54 -15.69 15.80
C SER A 7 -15.22 -15.07 17.15
N ASP A 8 -14.97 -15.90 18.16
CA ASP A 8 -14.57 -15.46 19.50
C ASP A 8 -13.27 -14.62 19.47
N GLU A 9 -12.36 -14.95 18.56
CA GLU A 9 -11.13 -14.19 18.35
C GLU A 9 -11.41 -12.76 17.87
N VAL A 10 -12.24 -12.62 16.84
CA VAL A 10 -12.65 -11.31 16.31
C VAL A 10 -13.40 -10.52 17.37
N HIS A 11 -14.27 -11.17 18.15
CA HIS A 11 -14.96 -10.54 19.27
C HIS A 11 -13.98 -9.97 20.32
N ARG A 12 -12.96 -10.75 20.69
CA ARG A 12 -11.93 -10.33 21.65
C ARG A 12 -11.11 -9.15 21.12
N ILE A 13 -10.73 -9.17 19.84
CA ILE A 13 -9.99 -8.08 19.20
C ILE A 13 -10.84 -6.79 19.21
N LEU A 14 -12.11 -6.87 18.80
CA LEU A 14 -13.01 -5.72 18.79
C LEU A 14 -13.25 -5.16 20.21
N THR A 15 -13.38 -6.04 21.21
CA THR A 15 -13.50 -5.65 22.63
C THR A 15 -12.30 -4.83 23.08
N ASN A 16 -11.09 -5.25 22.72
CA ASN A 16 -9.85 -4.60 23.13
C ASN A 16 -9.58 -3.30 22.36
N MET A 17 -10.14 -3.17 21.15
CA MET A 17 -9.95 -2.01 20.27
C MET A 17 -10.85 -0.83 20.66
N GLY A 18 -12.00 -1.11 21.28
CA GLY A 18 -12.97 -0.11 21.70
C GLY A 18 -12.63 0.55 23.03
N SER A 19 -12.91 1.85 23.15
CA SER A 19 -13.01 2.49 24.47
C SER A 19 -14.37 2.15 25.12
N LYS A 20 -14.48 2.28 26.45
CA LYS A 20 -15.75 2.08 27.19
C LYS A 20 -16.91 2.96 26.71
N LYS A 21 -16.64 3.97 25.87
CA LYS A 21 -17.63 4.92 25.33
C LYS A 21 -18.12 4.57 23.92
N GLN A 22 -17.51 3.58 23.27
CA GLN A 22 -17.84 3.20 21.89
C GLN A 22 -18.63 1.90 21.86
N SER A 23 -19.64 1.84 20.98
CA SER A 23 -20.33 0.60 20.67
C SER A 23 -19.55 -0.22 19.65
N TYR A 24 -19.85 -1.52 19.54
CA TYR A 24 -19.30 -2.38 18.48
C TYR A 24 -19.57 -1.82 17.09
N ASN A 25 -20.75 -1.21 16.88
CA ASN A 25 -21.07 -0.60 15.59
C ASN A 25 -20.13 0.56 15.28
N ASP A 26 -19.80 1.41 16.25
CA ASP A 26 -18.88 2.55 16.04
C ASP A 26 -17.48 2.07 15.64
N ILE A 27 -17.02 0.97 16.28
CA ILE A 27 -15.72 0.35 15.97
C ILE A 27 -15.74 -0.22 14.55
N ILE A 28 -16.78 -1.00 14.21
CA ILE A 28 -16.92 -1.62 12.89
C ILE A 28 -17.04 -0.56 11.79
N TYR A 29 -17.83 0.50 11.99
CA TYR A 29 -17.95 1.60 11.05
C TYR A 29 -16.61 2.32 10.84
N SER A 30 -15.86 2.58 11.91
CA SER A 30 -14.53 3.18 11.79
C SER A 30 -13.56 2.30 11.01
N LEU A 31 -13.60 0.98 11.21
CA LEU A 31 -12.77 0.03 10.45
C LEU A 31 -13.16 -0.01 8.98
N ILE A 32 -14.46 -0.01 8.66
CA ILE A 32 -14.94 0.05 7.29
C ILE A 32 -14.48 1.34 6.61
N GLU A 33 -14.64 2.49 7.25
CA GLU A 33 -14.19 3.77 6.70
C GLU A 33 -12.68 3.85 6.53
N LYS A 34 -11.89 3.28 7.46
CA LYS A 34 -10.43 3.19 7.29
C LYS A 34 -10.03 2.31 6.11
N ASN A 35 -10.68 1.17 5.93
CA ASN A 35 -10.43 0.30 4.76
C ASN A 35 -10.94 0.93 3.46
N ARG A 36 -12.00 1.75 3.52
CA ARG A 36 -12.53 2.47 2.35
C ARG A 36 -11.61 3.57 1.85
N VAL A 37 -10.76 4.11 2.72
CA VAL A 37 -9.78 5.17 2.42
C VAL A 37 -8.36 4.61 2.24
N MET A 38 -8.14 3.32 2.45
CA MET A 38 -6.94 2.69 1.92
C MET A 38 -7.08 2.73 0.40
N GLU A 39 -6.31 3.62 -0.24
CA GLU A 39 -5.97 3.50 -1.66
C GLU A 39 -5.22 2.17 -1.78
N GLU A 40 -5.98 1.08 -1.91
CA GLU A 40 -5.43 -0.19 -2.37
C GLU A 40 -4.90 0.11 -3.77
N PHE A 41 -3.61 -0.18 -3.97
CA PHE A 41 -3.06 -0.27 -5.31
C PHE A 41 -4.01 -1.12 -6.15
N SER A 42 -4.33 -0.65 -7.34
CA SER A 42 -4.98 -1.52 -8.32
C SER A 42 -4.16 -2.79 -8.49
N GLU A 43 -4.80 -3.88 -8.94
CA GLU A 43 -4.07 -5.13 -9.20
C GLU A 43 -2.85 -4.91 -10.12
N GLU A 44 -2.97 -4.00 -11.09
CA GLU A 44 -1.89 -3.60 -12.00
C GLU A 44 -0.75 -2.87 -11.27
N GLU A 45 -1.05 -1.89 -10.42
CA GLU A 45 -0.04 -1.18 -9.63
C GLU A 45 0.65 -2.12 -8.65
N ALA A 46 -0.11 -2.96 -7.95
CA ALA A 46 0.43 -3.94 -7.02
C ALA A 46 1.35 -4.94 -7.73
N GLN A 47 0.96 -5.42 -8.91
CA GLN A 47 1.79 -6.28 -9.73
C GLN A 47 3.10 -5.59 -10.15
N TYR A 48 3.00 -4.35 -10.67
CA TYR A 48 4.18 -3.57 -11.06
C TYR A 48 5.18 -3.42 -9.91
N TYR A 49 4.71 -3.03 -8.71
CA TYR A 49 5.59 -2.89 -7.56
C TYR A 49 6.18 -4.22 -7.09
N ASN A 50 5.41 -5.32 -7.13
CA ASN A 50 5.93 -6.64 -6.80
C ASN A 50 7.06 -7.07 -7.75
N GLU A 51 6.91 -6.83 -9.05
CA GLU A 51 7.96 -7.11 -10.05
C GLU A 51 9.22 -6.25 -9.79
N CYS A 52 9.06 -4.98 -9.44
CA CYS A 52 10.20 -4.13 -9.05
C CYS A 52 10.91 -4.63 -7.78
N ILE A 53 10.16 -5.06 -6.76
CA ILE A 53 10.72 -5.60 -5.52
C ILE A 53 11.50 -6.89 -5.80
N GLU A 54 10.94 -7.81 -6.58
CA GLU A 54 11.59 -9.07 -6.96
C GLU A 54 12.92 -8.82 -7.68
N LYS A 55 12.98 -7.84 -8.59
CA LYS A 55 14.24 -7.44 -9.24
C LYS A 55 15.28 -6.96 -8.23
N LEU A 56 14.88 -6.10 -7.29
CA LEU A 56 15.77 -5.58 -6.26
C LEU A 56 16.29 -6.68 -5.32
N GLU A 57 15.44 -7.62 -4.93
CA GLU A 57 15.83 -8.75 -4.06
C GLU A 57 16.80 -9.72 -4.74
N ASN A 58 16.74 -9.81 -6.07
CA ASN A 58 17.63 -10.63 -6.88
C ASN A 58 18.88 -9.87 -7.39
N ASP A 59 19.13 -8.66 -6.90
CA ASP A 59 20.20 -7.76 -7.38
C ASP A 59 20.16 -7.53 -8.91
N ASP A 60 18.97 -7.61 -9.53
CA ASP A 60 18.76 -7.34 -10.95
C ASP A 60 18.49 -5.85 -11.18
N TYR A 61 19.54 -5.18 -11.62
CA TYR A 61 19.55 -3.74 -11.93
C TYR A 61 19.59 -3.48 -13.44
N SER A 62 19.29 -4.49 -14.27
CA SER A 62 19.51 -4.45 -15.72
C SER A 62 18.75 -3.34 -16.46
N ASP A 63 17.62 -2.90 -15.91
CA ASP A 63 16.78 -1.82 -16.42
C ASP A 63 16.82 -0.55 -15.55
N THR A 64 17.80 -0.45 -14.64
CA THR A 64 17.96 0.70 -13.74
C THR A 64 19.21 1.52 -14.06
N TYR A 65 19.16 2.82 -13.76
CA TYR A 65 20.28 3.73 -13.94
C TYR A 65 20.86 4.14 -12.59
N LYS A 66 22.16 3.92 -12.38
CA LYS A 66 22.88 4.47 -11.24
C LYS A 66 23.23 5.92 -11.53
N ILE A 67 22.62 6.85 -10.79
CA ILE A 67 22.79 8.30 -10.97
C ILE A 67 23.14 8.90 -9.61
N LYS A 68 24.05 9.88 -9.58
CA LYS A 68 24.26 10.69 -8.37
C LYS A 68 23.19 11.75 -8.31
N LEU A 69 22.71 12.08 -7.11
CA LEU A 69 21.64 13.06 -6.95
C LEU A 69 21.94 14.42 -7.62
N GLU A 70 23.22 14.83 -7.59
CA GLU A 70 23.71 16.07 -8.21
C GLU A 70 23.57 16.09 -9.75
N ASP A 71 23.54 14.92 -10.38
CA ASP A 71 23.51 14.74 -11.83
C ASP A 71 22.10 14.36 -12.33
N LEU A 72 21.08 14.39 -11.46
CA LEU A 72 19.74 13.89 -11.76
C LEU A 72 19.08 14.67 -12.91
N ASP A 73 19.11 16.00 -12.85
CA ASP A 73 18.44 16.86 -13.84
C ASP A 73 19.04 16.67 -15.24
N GLU A 74 20.37 16.67 -15.35
CA GLU A 74 21.08 16.42 -16.62
C GLU A 74 20.75 15.03 -17.17
N LYS A 75 20.62 14.03 -16.30
CA LYS A 75 20.31 12.67 -16.73
C LYS A 75 18.87 12.52 -17.19
N LEU A 76 17.92 13.22 -16.59
CA LEU A 76 16.53 13.24 -17.03
C LEU A 76 16.41 13.85 -18.43
N GLU A 77 17.04 15.00 -18.67
CA GLU A 77 17.07 15.63 -20.00
C GLU A 77 17.69 14.71 -21.06
N GLU A 78 18.78 14.00 -20.71
CA GLU A 78 19.41 13.03 -21.60
C GLU A 78 18.46 11.88 -21.98
N LEU A 79 17.74 11.32 -21.01
CA LEU A 79 16.84 10.19 -21.22
C LEU A 79 15.59 10.59 -22.02
N GLU A 80 15.02 11.78 -21.76
CA GLU A 80 13.93 12.36 -22.55
C GLU A 80 14.37 12.60 -24.00
N SER A 81 15.56 13.18 -24.21
CA SER A 81 16.08 13.44 -25.57
C SER A 81 16.31 12.16 -26.39
N LYS A 82 16.47 11.02 -25.70
CA LYS A 82 16.62 9.68 -26.29
C LYS A 82 15.29 8.93 -26.44
N GLY A 83 14.18 9.48 -25.95
CA GLY A 83 12.87 8.84 -25.95
C GLY A 83 12.81 7.57 -25.11
N ILE A 84 13.64 7.48 -24.07
CA ILE A 84 13.65 6.37 -23.12
C ILE A 84 12.58 6.58 -22.04
N ILE A 85 12.37 7.84 -21.65
CA ILE A 85 11.28 8.32 -20.79
C ILE A 85 10.52 9.45 -21.49
#